data_AF-A0A1P8NH63-F1
#
_entry.id   AF-A0A1P8NH63-F1
#
_cell.length_a   1.000
_cell.length_b   1.000
_cell.length_c   1.000
_cell.angle_alpha   90.00
_cell.angle_beta   90.00
_cell.angle_gamma   90.00
#
_symmetry.space_group_name_H-M   'P 1'
#
loop_
_entity.id
_entity.type
_entity.pdbx_description
1 polymer ?
#
loop_
_entity_poly.entity_id
_entity_poly.type
_entity_poly.pdbx_seq_one_letter_code
_entity_poly.pdbx_strand_id
1 'polypeptide(L)'
;MSERSRPYHHGDLRPALLAEGLEIARTDPRTLSLREVTRRVGVSPAAAYRHFRDRSALMSALAEEIQVRMVARMRTRDRSARSADRETAALGRLRGVGLGYIDFAIEEPGWFELAFFGPADGEGRSSTERASSADGARPGAGTASESGPDGAPGRAAVPASSLRSGAVPASSPARNEDPASSPASGTDPASSPALRRVPPFAELVAALDECAATGALSLERRRGAEFSCWSAVHGCAELMVHGPLRGAPRPVVREVAERVVDDIIAGIR
;
A
#
# COMPACT_ATOMS: atom_id res chain seq x y z
N MET A 1 -41.92 24.64 7.54
CA MET A 1 -40.62 23.98 7.82
C MET A 1 -40.87 22.91 8.86
N SER A 2 -40.93 21.63 8.46
CA SER A 2 -40.95 20.50 9.39
C SER A 2 -39.73 19.65 9.11
N GLU A 3 -38.83 19.61 10.09
CA GLU A 3 -37.68 18.71 10.12
C GLU A 3 -38.18 17.26 10.12
N ARG A 4 -37.88 16.53 9.04
CA ARG A 4 -38.09 15.09 8.98
C ARG A 4 -36.94 14.41 9.73
N SER A 5 -37.08 14.32 11.05
CA SER A 5 -36.25 13.43 11.87
C SER A 5 -36.44 11.99 11.39
N ARG A 6 -35.40 11.41 10.79
CA ARG A 6 -35.44 10.01 10.31
C ARG A 6 -35.50 9.07 11.52
N PRO A 7 -36.23 7.95 11.44
CA PRO A 7 -36.61 7.18 12.62
C PRO A 7 -35.39 6.54 13.25
N TYR A 8 -35.19 6.86 14.53
CA TYR A 8 -34.26 6.20 15.42
C TYR A 8 -34.62 4.70 15.49
N HIS A 9 -33.81 3.83 14.87
CA HIS A 9 -33.96 2.38 15.05
C HIS A 9 -33.39 2.00 16.42
N HIS A 10 -34.24 2.12 17.44
CA HIS A 10 -33.94 1.86 18.85
C HIS A 10 -33.50 0.41 19.18
N GLY A 11 -33.33 -0.46 18.18
CA GLY A 11 -33.08 -1.89 18.34
C GLY A 11 -31.64 -2.36 18.15
N ASP A 12 -30.79 -1.63 17.42
CA ASP A 12 -29.41 -2.08 17.18
C ASP A 12 -28.41 -0.91 17.20
N LEU A 13 -27.87 -0.65 18.39
CA LEU A 13 -26.91 0.43 18.63
C LEU A 13 -25.59 0.21 17.88
N ARG A 14 -25.15 -1.04 17.68
CA ARG A 14 -23.87 -1.33 17.02
C ARG A 14 -23.86 -0.88 15.54
N PRO A 15 -24.85 -1.23 14.69
CA PRO A 15 -24.97 -0.67 13.34
C PRO A 15 -25.10 0.85 13.31
N ALA A 16 -25.81 1.47 14.25
CA ALA A 16 -25.92 2.92 14.30
C ALA A 16 -24.55 3.59 14.58
N LEU A 17 -23.78 3.05 15.52
CA LEU A 17 -22.42 3.51 15.79
C LEU A 17 -21.49 3.32 14.57
N LEU A 18 -21.60 2.19 13.87
CA LEU A 18 -20.82 1.96 12.65
C LEU A 18 -21.21 2.93 11.54
N ALA A 19 -22.50 3.14 11.30
CA ALA A 19 -22.99 4.06 10.27
C ALA A 19 -22.46 5.48 10.49
N GLU A 20 -22.59 6.02 11.70
CA GLU A 20 -22.05 7.35 12.01
C GLU A 20 -20.52 7.39 11.93
N GLY A 21 -19.84 6.33 12.41
CA GLY A 21 -18.39 6.21 12.30
C GLY A 21 -17.89 6.24 10.86
N LEU A 22 -18.61 5.59 9.94
CA LEU A 22 -18.30 5.60 8.51
C LEU A 22 -18.46 6.99 7.90
N GLU A 23 -19.52 7.72 8.24
CA GLU A 23 -19.73 9.10 7.73
C GLU A 23 -18.64 10.07 8.23
N ILE A 24 -18.23 9.94 9.50
CA ILE A 24 -17.11 10.70 10.05
C ILE A 24 -15.80 10.34 9.31
N ALA A 25 -15.50 9.04 9.18
CA ALA A 25 -14.29 8.56 8.53
C ALA A 25 -14.20 8.98 7.06
N ARG A 26 -15.33 9.10 6.36
CA ARG A 26 -15.38 9.52 4.96
C ARG A 26 -14.90 10.96 4.78
N THR A 27 -15.22 11.82 5.76
CA THR A 27 -14.87 13.25 5.72
C THR A 27 -13.45 13.48 6.24
N ASP A 28 -13.17 13.00 7.45
CA ASP A 28 -11.85 13.10 8.07
C ASP A 28 -11.68 12.03 9.15
N PRO A 29 -10.94 10.94 8.87
CA PRO A 29 -10.73 9.85 9.83
C PRO A 29 -9.98 10.28 11.09
N ARG A 30 -9.27 11.42 11.07
CA ARG A 30 -8.55 11.95 12.25
C ARG A 30 -9.50 12.50 13.31
N THR A 31 -10.71 12.89 12.91
CA THR A 31 -11.76 13.37 13.83
C THR A 31 -12.52 12.22 14.50
N LEU A 32 -12.28 10.98 14.06
CA LEU A 32 -13.00 9.81 14.51
C LEU A 32 -12.61 9.43 15.95
N SER A 33 -13.59 9.53 16.84
CA SER A 33 -13.47 9.09 18.24
C SER A 33 -14.76 8.45 18.71
N LEU A 34 -14.67 7.60 19.74
CA LEU A 34 -15.84 6.98 20.34
C LEU A 34 -16.85 8.04 20.83
N ARG A 35 -16.33 9.13 21.43
CA ARG A 35 -17.14 10.26 21.89
C ARG A 35 -17.88 10.94 20.76
N GLU A 36 -17.19 11.24 19.66
CA GLU A 36 -17.79 11.85 18.46
C GLU A 36 -18.93 10.99 17.92
N VAL A 37 -18.68 9.69 17.73
CA VAL A 37 -19.66 8.73 17.23
C VAL A 37 -20.88 8.66 18.16
N THR A 38 -20.68 8.49 19.47
CA THR A 38 -21.79 8.45 20.42
C THR A 38 -22.59 9.75 20.48
N ARG A 39 -21.93 10.91 20.31
CA ARG A 39 -22.58 12.21 20.28
C ARG A 39 -23.49 12.36 19.06
N ARG A 40 -23.07 11.89 17.88
CA ARG A 40 -23.89 11.91 16.66
C ARG A 40 -25.07 10.94 16.73
N VAL A 41 -24.87 9.77 17.32
CA VAL A 41 -25.95 8.80 17.56
C VAL A 41 -26.92 9.29 18.66
N GLY A 42 -26.48 10.16 19.58
CA GLY A 42 -27.33 10.67 20.67
C GLY A 42 -27.34 9.77 21.92
N VAL A 43 -26.30 8.97 22.13
CA VAL A 43 -26.15 8.08 23.30
C VAL A 43 -24.97 8.47 24.18
N SER A 44 -24.94 7.96 25.41
CA SER A 44 -23.79 8.14 26.29
C SER A 44 -22.59 7.31 25.80
N PRO A 45 -21.33 7.76 26.03
CA PRO A 45 -20.15 6.95 25.75
C PRO A 45 -20.18 5.57 26.41
N ALA A 46 -20.77 5.47 27.61
CA ALA A 46 -20.94 4.21 28.33
C ALA A 46 -21.78 3.16 27.55
N ALA A 47 -22.72 3.60 26.71
CA ALA A 47 -23.54 2.69 25.90
C ALA A 47 -22.71 2.00 24.81
N ALA A 48 -21.71 2.68 24.24
CA ALA A 48 -20.88 2.12 23.18
C ALA A 48 -19.91 1.04 23.69
N TYR A 49 -19.47 1.13 24.95
CA TYR A 49 -18.57 0.14 25.55
C TYR A 49 -19.16 -1.28 25.65
N ARG A 50 -20.50 -1.41 25.57
CA ARG A 50 -21.17 -2.71 25.50
C ARG A 50 -20.99 -3.40 24.15
N HIS A 51 -20.65 -2.65 23.10
CA HIS A 51 -20.49 -3.14 21.73
C HIS A 51 -19.03 -3.12 21.26
N PHE A 52 -18.25 -2.16 21.76
CA PHE A 52 -16.84 -2.01 21.42
C PHE A 52 -16.04 -1.86 22.71
N ARG A 53 -15.13 -2.82 22.97
CA ARG A 53 -14.29 -2.83 24.18
C ARG A 53 -13.50 -1.53 24.35
N ASP A 54 -13.02 -0.99 23.24
CA ASP A 54 -12.21 0.21 23.19
C ASP A 54 -12.32 0.89 21.80
N ARG A 55 -11.59 1.99 21.63
CA ARG A 55 -11.51 2.70 20.35
C ARG A 55 -10.96 1.82 19.24
N SER A 56 -9.96 0.98 19.51
CA SER A 56 -9.34 0.10 18.51
C SER A 56 -10.33 -0.93 17.96
N ALA A 57 -11.20 -1.48 18.82
CA ALA A 57 -12.27 -2.38 18.42
C ALA A 57 -13.28 -1.72 17.47
N LEU A 58 -13.62 -0.44 17.70
CA LEU A 58 -14.47 0.33 16.78
C LEU A 58 -13.75 0.59 15.44
N MET A 59 -12.47 1.00 15.49
CA MET A 59 -11.69 1.27 14.27
C MET A 59 -11.53 0.03 13.40
N SER A 60 -11.19 -1.11 14.02
CA SER A 60 -11.08 -2.40 13.33
C SER A 60 -12.39 -2.78 12.65
N ALA A 61 -13.53 -2.61 13.34
CA ALA A 61 -14.84 -2.91 12.77
C ALA A 61 -15.21 -1.97 11.61
N LEU A 62 -14.85 -0.68 11.70
CA LEU A 62 -15.03 0.27 10.60
C LEU A 62 -14.13 -0.07 9.41
N ALA A 63 -12.86 -0.38 9.67
CA ALA A 63 -11.90 -0.76 8.63
C ALA A 63 -12.36 -2.03 7.89
N GLU A 64 -12.86 -3.04 8.60
CA GLU A 64 -13.42 -4.25 8.00
C GLU A 64 -14.62 -3.93 7.10
N GLU A 65 -15.57 -3.15 7.61
CA GLU A 65 -16.77 -2.73 6.88
C GLU A 65 -16.41 -1.89 5.64
N ILE A 66 -15.41 -1.02 5.72
CA ILE A 66 -14.87 -0.26 4.60
C ILE A 66 -14.25 -1.19 3.55
N GLN A 67 -13.44 -2.16 3.99
CA GLN A 67 -12.80 -3.14 3.12
C GLN A 67 -13.82 -4.01 2.36
N VAL A 68 -14.94 -4.37 3.01
CA VAL A 68 -16.07 -5.05 2.34
C VAL A 68 -16.67 -4.18 1.24
N ARG A 69 -16.88 -2.89 1.49
CA ARG A 69 -17.36 -1.95 0.45
C ARG A 69 -16.35 -1.78 -0.68
N MET A 70 -15.06 -1.77 -0.36
CA MET A 70 -13.99 -1.70 -1.35
C MET A 70 -14.01 -2.92 -2.28
N VAL A 71 -14.17 -4.13 -1.75
CA VAL A 71 -14.32 -5.36 -2.56
C VAL A 71 -15.55 -5.25 -3.49
N ALA A 72 -16.68 -4.73 -3.00
CA ALA A 72 -17.84 -4.51 -3.85
C ALA A 72 -17.52 -3.58 -5.03
N ARG A 73 -16.73 -2.51 -4.80
CA ARG A 73 -16.26 -1.59 -5.86
C ARG A 73 -15.24 -2.24 -6.81
N MET A 74 -14.38 -3.12 -6.31
CA MET A 74 -13.46 -3.91 -7.14
C MET A 74 -14.22 -4.80 -8.12
N ARG A 75 -15.35 -5.38 -7.69
CA ARG A 75 -16.20 -6.22 -8.53
C ARG A 75 -17.03 -5.45 -9.56
N THR A 76 -17.38 -4.18 -9.34
CA THR A 76 -18.22 -3.43 -10.30
C THR A 76 -17.49 -3.05 -11.59
N ARG A 77 -16.16 -2.95 -11.57
CA ARG A 77 -15.33 -2.67 -12.75
C ARG A 77 -15.11 -3.88 -13.65
N ASP A 78 -15.64 -5.04 -13.26
CA ASP A 78 -15.56 -6.25 -14.07
C ASP A 78 -16.38 -6.11 -15.36
N ARG A 79 -15.68 -5.78 -16.45
CA ARG A 79 -16.25 -5.70 -17.81
C ARG A 79 -16.09 -7.02 -18.58
N SER A 80 -15.56 -8.07 -17.93
CA SER A 80 -15.21 -9.37 -18.56
C SER A 80 -16.41 -10.17 -19.04
N ALA A 81 -17.60 -9.91 -18.48
CA ALA A 81 -18.85 -10.60 -18.82
C ALA A 81 -19.25 -10.52 -20.31
N ARG A 82 -18.52 -9.76 -21.13
CA ARG A 82 -18.73 -9.63 -22.57
C ARG A 82 -17.79 -10.50 -23.43
N SER A 83 -16.79 -11.16 -22.84
CA SER A 83 -15.86 -12.02 -23.58
C SER A 83 -16.41 -13.45 -23.68
N ALA A 84 -16.40 -14.04 -24.88
CA ALA A 84 -16.67 -15.46 -25.08
C ALA A 84 -15.46 -16.34 -24.69
N ASP A 85 -14.26 -15.76 -24.72
CA ASP A 85 -13.02 -16.43 -24.33
C ASP A 85 -12.78 -16.32 -22.82
N ARG A 86 -12.54 -17.47 -22.16
CA ARG A 86 -12.41 -17.57 -20.71
C ARG A 86 -11.11 -16.97 -20.20
N GLU A 87 -10.01 -17.10 -20.94
CA GLU A 87 -8.72 -16.52 -20.55
C GLU A 87 -8.79 -14.99 -20.55
N THR A 88 -9.32 -14.43 -21.64
CA THR A 88 -9.58 -12.99 -21.78
C THR A 88 -10.53 -12.48 -20.71
N ALA A 89 -11.55 -13.27 -20.34
CA ALA A 89 -12.47 -12.90 -19.28
C ALA A 89 -11.76 -12.83 -17.90
N ALA A 90 -10.95 -13.84 -17.56
CA ALA A 90 -10.21 -13.86 -16.30
C ALA A 90 -9.23 -12.68 -16.17
N LEU A 91 -8.48 -12.38 -17.23
CA LEU A 91 -7.60 -11.20 -17.28
C LEU A 91 -8.40 -9.89 -17.16
N GLY A 92 -9.56 -9.82 -17.81
CA GLY A 92 -10.48 -8.70 -17.69
C GLY A 92 -10.97 -8.49 -16.25
N ARG A 93 -11.25 -9.57 -15.51
CA ARG A 93 -11.61 -9.50 -14.09
C ARG A 93 -10.44 -9.02 -13.25
N LEU A 94 -9.24 -9.56 -13.43
CA LEU A 94 -8.03 -9.13 -12.71
C LEU A 94 -7.76 -7.63 -12.93
N ARG A 95 -7.90 -7.16 -14.18
CA ARG A 95 -7.81 -5.74 -14.51
C ARG A 95 -8.89 -4.92 -13.81
N GLY A 96 -10.12 -5.42 -13.79
CA GLY A 96 -11.26 -4.78 -13.10
C GLY A 96 -11.02 -4.63 -11.60
N VAL A 97 -10.50 -5.67 -10.96
CA VAL A 97 -10.12 -5.71 -9.54
C VAL A 97 -9.08 -4.64 -9.21
N GLY A 98 -7.99 -4.56 -9.99
CA GLY A 98 -6.94 -3.56 -9.78
C GLY A 98 -7.44 -2.12 -9.97
N LEU A 99 -8.24 -1.87 -11.00
CA LEU A 99 -8.79 -0.53 -11.25
C LEU A 99 -9.85 -0.12 -10.23
N GLY A 100 -10.71 -1.04 -9.80
CA GLY A 100 -11.73 -0.74 -8.79
C GLY A 100 -11.12 -0.47 -7.40
N TYR A 101 -9.97 -1.07 -7.09
CA TYR A 101 -9.17 -0.71 -5.93
C TYR A 101 -8.73 0.75 -6.00
N ILE A 102 -8.11 1.16 -7.12
CA ILE A 102 -7.58 2.50 -7.31
C ILE A 102 -8.71 3.54 -7.32
N ASP A 103 -9.82 3.27 -8.03
CA ASP A 103 -10.99 4.15 -8.03
C ASP A 103 -11.52 4.38 -6.61
N PHE A 104 -11.61 3.32 -5.79
CA PHE A 104 -12.04 3.43 -4.41
C PHE A 104 -11.11 4.35 -3.60
N ALA A 105 -9.80 4.18 -3.73
CA ALA A 105 -8.83 5.00 -3.02
C ALA A 105 -8.93 6.49 -3.37
N ILE A 106 -9.15 6.81 -4.66
CA ILE A 106 -9.27 8.19 -5.14
C ILE A 106 -10.61 8.81 -4.75
N GLU A 107 -11.70 8.05 -4.81
CA GLU A 107 -13.04 8.55 -4.52
C GLU A 107 -13.30 8.67 -3.01
N GLU A 108 -12.71 7.79 -2.21
CA GLU A 108 -12.95 7.68 -0.77
C GLU A 108 -11.65 7.74 0.05
N PRO A 109 -10.83 8.81 -0.05
CA PRO A 109 -9.51 8.86 0.55
C PRO A 109 -9.52 8.72 2.08
N GLY A 110 -10.54 9.25 2.77
CA GLY A 110 -10.67 9.09 4.23
C GLY A 110 -10.99 7.66 4.67
N TRP A 111 -11.80 6.95 3.87
CA TRP A 111 -12.04 5.52 4.09
C TRP A 111 -10.81 4.68 3.75
N PHE A 112 -10.10 5.00 2.67
CA PHE A 112 -8.85 4.35 2.31
C PHE A 112 -7.81 4.48 3.43
N GLU A 113 -7.64 5.68 3.98
CA GLU A 113 -6.73 5.93 5.10
C GLU A 113 -7.09 5.06 6.33
N LEU A 114 -8.37 5.06 6.74
CA LEU A 114 -8.82 4.26 7.87
C LEU A 114 -8.68 2.75 7.63
N ALA A 115 -8.92 2.27 6.41
CA ALA A 115 -8.87 0.86 6.08
C ALA A 115 -7.47 0.26 6.16
N PHE A 116 -6.42 1.01 5.83
CA PHE A 116 -5.06 0.48 5.69
C PHE A 116 -4.06 0.99 6.74
N PHE A 117 -4.25 2.20 7.27
CA PHE A 117 -3.31 2.81 8.20
C PHE A 117 -3.88 3.00 9.61
N GLY A 118 -5.19 2.79 9.78
CA GLY A 118 -5.89 3.18 10.99
C GLY A 118 -5.97 4.70 11.11
N PRO A 119 -6.63 5.23 12.16
CA PRO A 119 -6.59 6.66 12.40
C PRO A 119 -5.15 7.08 12.72
N ALA A 120 -4.69 8.20 12.12
CA ALA A 120 -3.45 8.82 12.55
C ALA A 120 -3.62 9.31 13.99
N ASP A 121 -3.16 8.50 14.95
CA ASP A 121 -3.18 8.88 16.35
C ASP A 121 -2.29 10.13 16.51
N GLY A 122 -2.87 11.24 16.97
CA GLY A 122 -2.16 12.49 17.24
C GLY A 122 -1.12 12.39 18.36
N GLU A 123 -0.95 11.22 18.95
CA GLU A 123 0.06 10.86 19.95
C GLU A 123 0.93 9.75 19.37
N GLY A 124 2.02 10.11 18.69
CA GLY A 124 3.08 9.13 18.40
C GLY A 124 3.61 9.03 16.96
N ARG A 125 3.27 9.94 16.03
CA ARG A 125 4.13 10.13 14.85
C ARG A 125 5.31 11.01 15.23
N SER A 126 6.27 10.42 15.94
CA SER A 126 7.62 10.96 16.03
C SER A 126 8.15 11.12 14.61
N SER A 127 8.46 12.34 14.24
CA SER A 127 8.97 12.79 12.94
C SER A 127 10.36 12.24 12.59
N THR A 128 10.87 11.21 13.26
CA THR A 128 12.30 10.85 13.24
C THR A 128 12.73 9.96 12.07
N GLU A 129 11.86 9.51 11.18
CA GLU A 129 12.30 8.71 10.00
C GLU A 129 11.89 9.31 8.65
N ARG A 130 11.49 10.59 8.62
CA ARG A 130 11.56 11.37 7.39
C ARG A 130 12.97 11.93 7.27
N ALA A 131 13.76 11.28 6.43
CA ALA A 131 15.05 11.75 5.93
C ALA A 131 16.11 11.95 7.02
N SER A 132 16.87 10.86 7.25
CA SER A 132 18.31 10.97 7.45
C SER A 132 18.87 12.05 6.52
N SER A 133 19.27 13.17 7.13
CA SER A 133 20.41 14.00 6.77
C SER A 133 20.80 13.98 5.29
N ALA A 134 20.00 14.65 4.46
CA ALA A 134 20.51 15.32 3.28
C ALA A 134 20.72 16.80 3.64
N ASP A 135 21.74 17.09 4.45
CA ASP A 135 22.43 18.38 4.40
C ASP A 135 23.93 18.13 4.58
N GLY A 136 24.58 17.91 3.44
CA GLY A 136 26.03 17.87 3.32
C GLY A 136 26.56 19.29 3.45
N ALA A 137 27.44 19.46 4.42
CA ALA A 137 28.25 20.64 4.67
C ALA A 137 28.72 21.35 3.38
N ARG A 138 28.41 22.65 3.27
CA ARG A 138 29.20 23.59 2.46
C ARG A 138 30.16 24.34 3.40
N PRO A 139 31.48 24.37 3.14
CA PRO A 139 32.40 25.19 3.90
C PRO A 139 32.32 26.66 3.45
N GLY A 140 32.53 27.55 4.41
CA GLY A 140 32.28 28.99 4.32
C GLY A 140 33.24 29.78 3.43
N ALA A 141 32.74 30.92 2.96
CA ALA A 141 33.53 31.98 2.36
C ALA A 141 33.85 33.04 3.45
N GLY A 142 35.12 33.07 3.86
CA GLY A 142 35.74 34.16 4.60
C GLY A 142 36.67 34.95 3.67
N THR A 143 36.58 36.27 3.77
CA THR A 143 37.32 37.27 2.99
C THR A 143 38.81 37.31 3.31
N ALA A 144 39.67 37.42 2.30
CA ALA A 144 40.92 38.18 2.36
C ALA A 144 41.42 38.51 0.94
N SER A 145 41.83 39.77 0.78
CA SER A 145 42.46 40.37 -0.39
C SER A 145 43.97 40.35 -0.19
N GLU A 146 44.76 39.99 -1.22
CA GLU A 146 46.10 40.57 -1.51
C GLU A 146 46.69 40.03 -2.84
N SER A 147 46.88 40.95 -3.79
CA SER A 147 47.97 41.18 -4.76
C SER A 147 48.85 40.02 -5.31
N GLY A 148 48.98 39.95 -6.66
CA GLY A 148 49.81 38.99 -7.44
C GLY A 148 51.32 39.30 -7.50
N PRO A 149 52.11 38.95 -8.56
CA PRO A 149 51.77 38.27 -9.83
C PRO A 149 52.76 37.15 -10.30
N ASP A 150 52.49 36.63 -11.52
CA ASP A 150 53.44 36.16 -12.56
C ASP A 150 53.65 34.64 -12.82
N GLY A 151 53.74 34.28 -14.11
CA GLY A 151 54.32 33.02 -14.62
C GLY A 151 53.39 32.03 -15.35
N ALA A 152 53.41 32.03 -16.69
CA ALA A 152 52.71 31.10 -17.59
C ALA A 152 53.53 29.78 -17.86
N PRO A 153 53.23 28.94 -18.89
CA PRO A 153 52.62 27.61 -18.74
C PRO A 153 53.52 26.42 -19.20
N GLY A 154 53.15 25.19 -18.84
CA GLY A 154 53.90 23.98 -19.23
C GLY A 154 53.01 22.76 -19.52
N ARG A 155 53.16 22.20 -20.72
CA ARG A 155 52.45 21.03 -21.27
C ARG A 155 52.96 19.70 -20.69
N ALA A 156 52.10 18.69 -20.86
CA ALA A 156 52.39 17.32 -21.31
C ALA A 156 52.57 16.19 -20.27
N ALA A 157 52.03 15.05 -20.74
CA ALA A 157 52.50 13.67 -20.58
C ALA A 157 51.82 12.78 -19.53
N VAL A 158 50.98 11.89 -20.07
CA VAL A 158 50.78 10.51 -19.61
C VAL A 158 52.13 9.78 -19.55
N PRO A 159 52.33 8.80 -18.64
CA PRO A 159 52.27 7.43 -19.13
C PRO A 159 51.69 6.40 -18.13
N ALA A 160 51.44 5.22 -18.68
CA ALA A 160 50.89 4.02 -18.06
C ALA A 160 51.94 3.12 -17.36
N SER A 161 51.41 2.12 -16.64
CA SER A 161 51.98 0.83 -16.23
C SER A 161 52.85 0.76 -14.97
N SER A 162 52.42 -0.02 -13.98
CA SER A 162 52.97 -1.37 -13.75
C SER A 162 52.44 -2.02 -12.46
N LEU A 163 52.31 -3.33 -12.57
CA LEU A 163 51.84 -4.32 -11.60
C LEU A 163 52.77 -4.44 -10.38
N ARG A 164 52.23 -4.74 -9.19
CA ARG A 164 52.78 -5.83 -8.36
C ARG A 164 51.81 -6.39 -7.34
N SER A 165 51.95 -7.70 -7.20
CA SER A 165 51.21 -8.70 -6.44
C SER A 165 51.67 -8.79 -4.98
N GLY A 166 50.81 -9.31 -4.10
CA GLY A 166 51.12 -9.76 -2.74
C GLY A 166 49.85 -10.28 -2.06
N ALA A 167 49.51 -11.57 -2.17
CA ALA A 167 49.99 -12.72 -1.39
C ALA A 167 49.05 -13.07 -0.22
N VAL A 168 48.44 -14.25 -0.34
CA VAL A 168 47.66 -15.00 0.64
C VAL A 168 48.62 -15.95 1.39
N PRO A 169 48.34 -16.34 2.65
CA PRO A 169 48.83 -17.62 3.18
C PRO A 169 47.70 -18.64 3.43
N ALA A 170 47.95 -19.88 2.99
CA ALA A 170 47.27 -21.14 3.37
C ALA A 170 48.00 -21.75 4.60
N SER A 171 47.51 -22.70 5.43
CA SER A 171 46.71 -23.92 5.19
C SER A 171 46.13 -24.51 6.51
N SER A 172 44.88 -25.04 6.43
CA SER A 172 44.24 -26.31 6.92
C SER A 172 45.01 -27.37 7.78
N PRO A 173 44.40 -28.51 8.25
CA PRO A 173 42.97 -28.97 8.31
C PRO A 173 42.56 -29.79 9.59
N ALA A 174 41.25 -30.06 9.79
CA ALA A 174 40.76 -31.34 10.34
C ALA A 174 39.30 -31.63 9.92
N ARG A 175 39.08 -32.88 9.50
CA ARG A 175 37.85 -33.54 9.01
C ARG A 175 36.92 -33.88 10.21
N ASN A 176 35.64 -34.23 10.13
CA ASN A 176 34.91 -35.05 9.16
C ASN A 176 33.38 -34.85 9.36
N GLU A 177 32.63 -35.32 8.36
CA GLU A 177 31.22 -35.09 7.99
C GLU A 177 30.16 -35.73 8.90
N ASP A 178 28.92 -35.20 8.88
CA ASP A 178 27.72 -35.94 8.42
C ASP A 178 26.50 -35.00 8.20
N PRO A 179 25.50 -35.42 7.39
CA PRO A 179 24.74 -34.55 6.49
C PRO A 179 23.26 -34.40 6.86
N ALA A 180 22.54 -33.62 6.05
CA ALA A 180 21.08 -33.43 6.05
C ALA A 180 20.51 -32.47 7.11
N SER A 181 20.69 -31.17 6.89
CA SER A 181 19.63 -30.21 7.20
C SER A 181 18.86 -29.95 5.91
N SER A 182 17.68 -30.54 5.80
CA SER A 182 16.68 -30.19 4.78
C SER A 182 16.57 -28.67 4.67
N PRO A 183 16.41 -28.09 3.46
CA PRO A 183 15.97 -26.71 3.37
C PRO A 183 14.62 -26.65 4.08
N ALA A 184 14.51 -25.80 5.09
CA ALA A 184 13.25 -25.50 5.74
C ALA A 184 12.22 -25.25 4.65
N SER A 185 11.15 -26.04 4.62
CA SER A 185 10.01 -25.87 3.73
C SER A 185 9.64 -24.40 3.74
N GLY A 186 9.95 -23.70 2.64
CA GLY A 186 9.64 -22.29 2.51
C GLY A 186 8.13 -22.17 2.56
N THR A 187 7.59 -21.81 3.72
CA THR A 187 6.18 -21.47 3.85
C THR A 187 5.97 -20.27 2.95
N ASP A 188 5.27 -20.48 1.84
CA ASP A 188 4.92 -19.41 0.92
C ASP A 188 4.23 -18.29 1.72
N PRO A 189 4.79 -17.07 1.78
CA PRO A 189 4.18 -15.99 2.54
C PRO A 189 2.74 -15.69 2.08
N ALA A 190 2.36 -16.05 0.84
CA ALA A 190 0.99 -15.94 0.34
C ALA A 190 0.03 -17.00 0.93
N SER A 191 0.57 -18.03 1.57
CA SER A 191 -0.19 -18.98 2.39
C SER A 191 -0.46 -18.46 3.79
N SER A 192 0.05 -17.26 4.15
CA SER A 192 -0.20 -16.66 5.46
C SER A 192 -1.71 -16.43 5.67
N PRO A 193 -2.33 -17.10 6.65
CA PRO A 193 -3.75 -16.94 6.93
C PRO A 193 -4.10 -15.51 7.37
N ALA A 194 -3.13 -14.69 7.77
CA ALA A 194 -3.36 -13.33 8.20
C ALA A 194 -3.60 -12.37 7.03
N LEU A 195 -2.82 -12.45 5.95
CA LEU A 195 -2.97 -11.59 4.78
C LEU A 195 -4.26 -11.90 4.01
N ARG A 196 -4.67 -13.16 3.97
CA ARG A 196 -5.95 -13.58 3.36
C ARG A 196 -7.20 -13.10 4.13
N ARG A 197 -7.06 -12.56 5.34
CA ARG A 197 -8.18 -11.98 6.10
C ARG A 197 -8.48 -10.53 5.70
N VAL A 198 -7.60 -9.88 4.94
CA VAL A 198 -7.80 -8.53 4.39
C VAL A 198 -8.68 -8.68 3.14
N PRO A 199 -9.97 -8.25 3.14
CA PRO A 199 -10.90 -8.60 2.07
C PRO A 199 -10.44 -8.17 0.66
N PRO A 200 -9.86 -6.97 0.44
CA PRO A 200 -9.30 -6.59 -0.88
C PRO A 200 -8.17 -7.51 -1.35
N PHE A 201 -7.31 -7.97 -0.45
CA PHE A 201 -6.21 -8.87 -0.80
C PHE A 201 -6.74 -10.25 -1.20
N ALA A 202 -7.76 -10.75 -0.48
CA ALA A 202 -8.43 -11.99 -0.82
C ALA A 202 -9.11 -11.93 -2.20
N GLU A 203 -9.72 -10.80 -2.56
CA GLU A 203 -10.32 -10.59 -3.89
C GLU A 203 -9.27 -10.62 -5.01
N LEU A 204 -8.10 -10.01 -4.80
CA LEU A 204 -6.97 -10.09 -5.74
C LEU A 204 -6.49 -11.53 -5.93
N VAL A 205 -6.32 -12.26 -4.84
CA VAL A 205 -5.90 -13.68 -4.87
C VAL A 205 -6.91 -14.52 -5.65
N ALA A 206 -8.22 -14.31 -5.43
CA ALA A 206 -9.26 -15.02 -6.17
C ALA A 206 -9.21 -14.74 -7.68
N ALA A 207 -8.99 -13.48 -8.09
CA ALA A 207 -8.86 -13.15 -9.51
C ALA A 207 -7.61 -13.76 -10.17
N LEU A 208 -6.49 -13.83 -9.44
CA LEU A 208 -5.27 -14.50 -9.89
C LEU A 208 -5.46 -16.02 -10.00
N ASP A 209 -6.15 -16.64 -9.05
CA ASP A 209 -6.47 -18.07 -9.06
C ASP A 209 -7.38 -18.42 -10.25
N GLU A 210 -8.32 -17.55 -10.62
CA GLU A 210 -9.14 -17.72 -11.83
C GLU A 210 -8.32 -17.59 -13.12
N CYS A 211 -7.35 -16.67 -13.17
CA CYS A 211 -6.42 -16.59 -14.30
C CYS A 211 -5.62 -17.89 -14.46
N ALA A 212 -5.19 -18.49 -13.35
CA ALA A 212 -4.49 -19.77 -13.38
C ALA A 212 -5.41 -20.94 -13.81
N ALA A 213 -6.64 -20.98 -13.28
CA ALA A 213 -7.61 -22.03 -13.60
C ALA A 213 -8.07 -22.00 -15.07
N THR A 214 -8.07 -20.83 -15.70
CA THR A 214 -8.47 -20.67 -17.11
C THR A 214 -7.33 -20.85 -18.10
N GLY A 215 -6.08 -20.90 -17.65
CA GLY A 215 -4.89 -20.98 -18.51
C GLY A 215 -4.27 -19.62 -18.86
N ALA A 216 -4.91 -18.51 -18.48
CA ALA A 216 -4.41 -17.15 -18.74
C ALA A 216 -3.10 -16.83 -18.01
N LEU A 217 -2.79 -17.57 -16.94
CA LEU A 217 -1.56 -17.48 -16.17
C LEU A 217 -1.03 -18.88 -15.86
N SER A 218 0.26 -19.13 -16.08
CA SER A 218 0.85 -20.43 -15.70
C SER A 218 0.92 -20.58 -14.18
N LEU A 219 0.91 -21.82 -13.66
CA LEU A 219 1.03 -22.07 -12.21
C LEU A 219 2.34 -21.54 -11.62
N GLU A 220 3.42 -21.55 -12.41
CA GLU A 220 4.71 -20.98 -12.00
C GLU A 220 4.60 -19.47 -11.83
N ARG A 221 4.04 -18.76 -12.83
CA ARG A 221 3.86 -17.31 -12.80
C ARG A 221 2.82 -16.86 -11.78
N ARG A 222 1.83 -17.71 -11.47
CA ARG A 222 0.85 -17.46 -10.41
C ARG A 222 1.50 -17.34 -9.04
N ARG A 223 2.54 -18.11 -8.72
CA ARG A 223 3.17 -18.10 -7.39
C ARG A 223 3.79 -16.74 -7.11
N GLY A 224 3.31 -16.05 -6.06
CA GLY A 224 3.83 -14.76 -5.62
C GLY A 224 3.34 -13.56 -6.42
N ALA A 225 2.53 -13.75 -7.48
CA ALA A 225 1.98 -12.67 -8.29
C ALA A 225 1.14 -11.69 -7.48
N GLU A 226 0.49 -12.14 -6.40
CA GLU A 226 -0.30 -11.31 -5.49
C GLU A 226 0.53 -10.19 -4.86
N PHE A 227 1.80 -10.42 -4.56
CA PHE A 227 2.66 -9.40 -3.96
C PHE A 227 2.99 -8.30 -4.96
N SER A 228 3.40 -8.67 -6.17
CA SER A 228 3.71 -7.69 -7.22
C SER A 228 2.47 -6.89 -7.63
N CYS A 229 1.32 -7.55 -7.78
CA CYS A 229 0.05 -6.90 -8.07
C CYS A 229 -0.39 -5.96 -6.94
N TRP A 230 -0.32 -6.42 -5.69
CA TRP A 230 -0.68 -5.62 -4.52
C TRP A 230 0.21 -4.39 -4.40
N SER A 231 1.53 -4.55 -4.48
CA SER A 231 2.47 -3.43 -4.40
C SER A 231 2.26 -2.40 -5.51
N ALA A 232 2.04 -2.83 -6.75
CA ALA A 232 1.79 -1.92 -7.87
C ALA A 232 0.52 -1.10 -7.65
N VAL A 233 -0.58 -1.76 -7.31
CA VAL A 233 -1.91 -1.12 -7.13
C VAL A 233 -1.95 -0.25 -5.88
N HIS A 234 -1.45 -0.75 -4.75
CA HIS A 234 -1.41 0.00 -3.49
C HIS A 234 -0.44 1.19 -3.58
N GLY A 235 0.74 1.02 -4.17
CA GLY A 235 1.69 2.11 -4.39
C GLY A 235 1.14 3.19 -5.32
N CYS A 236 0.43 2.79 -6.38
CA CYS A 236 -0.24 3.74 -7.27
C CYS A 236 -1.31 4.54 -6.53
N ALA A 237 -2.13 3.88 -5.71
CA ALA A 237 -3.12 4.54 -4.85
C ALA A 237 -2.45 5.52 -3.87
N GLU A 238 -1.36 5.13 -3.22
CA GLU A 238 -0.59 6.01 -2.32
C GLU A 238 -0.12 7.29 -3.01
N LEU A 239 0.42 7.17 -4.24
CA LEU A 239 0.84 8.32 -5.04
C LEU A 239 -0.31 9.30 -5.31
N MET A 240 -1.54 8.79 -5.44
CA MET A 240 -2.75 9.56 -5.75
C MET A 240 -3.44 10.14 -4.51
N VAL A 241 -3.37 9.45 -3.37
CA VAL A 241 -4.03 9.87 -2.12
C VAL A 241 -3.13 10.78 -1.30
N HIS A 242 -1.86 10.41 -1.14
CA HIS A 242 -0.90 11.09 -0.25
C HIS A 242 0.35 11.61 -0.97
N GLY A 243 0.63 11.12 -2.18
CA GLY A 243 1.84 11.44 -2.92
C GLY A 243 1.69 12.57 -3.96
N PRO A 244 2.62 12.64 -4.93
CA PRO A 244 2.75 13.75 -5.87
C PRO A 244 1.62 13.83 -6.90
N LEU A 245 0.80 12.79 -7.05
CA LEU A 245 -0.37 12.79 -7.95
C LEU A 245 -1.64 13.27 -7.25
N ARG A 246 -1.56 13.63 -5.95
CA ARG A 246 -2.69 14.17 -5.21
C ARG A 246 -3.20 15.47 -5.85
N GLY A 247 -4.48 15.49 -6.21
CA GLY A 247 -5.13 16.64 -6.85
C GLY A 247 -4.87 16.77 -8.35
N ALA A 248 -4.15 15.81 -8.96
CA ALA A 248 -3.99 15.77 -10.41
C ALA A 248 -5.35 15.62 -11.14
N PRO A 249 -5.48 16.10 -12.39
CA PRO A 249 -6.71 15.97 -13.15
C PRO A 249 -7.13 14.50 -13.30
N ARG A 250 -8.44 14.22 -13.13
CA ARG A 250 -8.99 12.86 -13.23
C ARG A 250 -8.59 12.08 -14.49
N PRO A 251 -8.50 12.70 -15.70
CA PRO A 251 -8.02 11.99 -16.89
C PRO A 251 -6.58 11.46 -16.75
N VAL A 252 -5.68 12.27 -16.17
CA VAL A 252 -4.28 11.89 -15.93
C VAL A 252 -4.19 10.76 -14.92
N VAL A 253 -4.92 10.88 -13.81
CA VAL A 253 -4.97 9.84 -12.76
C VAL A 253 -5.47 8.51 -13.33
N ARG A 254 -6.51 8.55 -14.18
CA ARG A 254 -7.04 7.35 -14.85
C ARG A 254 -6.03 6.72 -15.80
N GLU A 255 -5.35 7.53 -16.62
CA GLU A 255 -4.34 7.01 -17.55
C GLU A 255 -3.20 6.31 -16.81
N VAL A 256 -2.71 6.91 -15.71
CA VAL A 256 -1.68 6.31 -14.86
C VAL A 256 -2.17 5.00 -14.23
N ALA A 257 -3.40 4.98 -13.70
CA ALA A 257 -4.00 3.79 -13.10
C ALA A 257 -4.11 2.64 -14.12
N GLU A 258 -4.61 2.94 -15.32
CA GLU A 258 -4.73 1.95 -16.41
C GLU A 258 -3.37 1.42 -16.83
N ARG A 259 -2.37 2.31 -17.04
CA ARG A 259 -1.01 1.90 -17.38
C ARG A 259 -0.39 0.99 -16.33
N VAL A 260 -0.44 1.37 -15.05
CA VAL A 260 0.14 0.54 -13.97
C VAL A 260 -0.50 -0.84 -13.90
N VAL A 261 -1.83 -0.92 -14.01
CA VAL A 261 -2.55 -2.20 -13.97
C VAL A 261 -2.25 -3.04 -15.22
N ASP A 262 -2.18 -2.43 -16.40
CA ASP A 262 -1.90 -3.14 -17.64
C ASP A 262 -0.45 -3.64 -17.68
N ASP A 263 0.51 -2.83 -17.24
CA ASP A 263 1.92 -3.19 -17.18
C ASP A 263 2.18 -4.35 -16.19
N ILE A 264 1.55 -4.34 -15.00
CA ILE A 264 1.73 -5.43 -14.04
C ILE A 264 1.08 -6.73 -14.53
N ILE A 265 -0.10 -6.65 -15.16
CA ILE A 265 -0.75 -7.82 -15.76
C ILE A 265 0.12 -8.38 -16.90
N ALA A 266 0.67 -7.52 -17.75
CA ALA A 266 1.58 -7.96 -18.81
C ALA A 266 2.87 -8.59 -18.25
N GLY A 267 3.40 -8.06 -17.14
CA GLY A 267 4.64 -8.52 -16.53
C GLY A 267 4.52 -9.88 -15.81
N ILE A 268 3.34 -10.22 -15.28
CA ILE A 268 3.12 -11.53 -14.65
C ILE A 268 2.69 -12.61 -15.64
N ARG A 269 2.24 -12.24 -16.85
CA ARG A 269 1.72 -13.19 -17.85
C ARG A 269 2.79 -14.02 -18.47
#